data_AF-A0AAV9LNB9-F1
#
_entry.id   AF-A0AAV9LNB9-F1
#
_cell.length_a   1.000
_cell.length_b   1.000
_cell.length_c   1.000
_cell.angle_alpha   90.00
_cell.angle_beta   90.00
_cell.angle_gamma   90.00
#
_symmetry.space_group_name_H-M   'P 1'
#
loop_
_entity.id
_entity.type
_entity.pdbx_description
1 polymer ?
#
loop_
_entity_poly.entity_id
_entity_poly.type
_entity_poly.pdbx_seq_one_letter_code
_entity_poly.pdbx_strand_id
1 'polypeptide(L)'
;MERVVNPGPIDCTLILSYSELYNVVCVGRMQYDRALVTAMVEHWRPETHCFHLPFGEVTITLQDVQVLFGLRIDGDVVYMQDAAQRIRPWRTLLETLTGCAIAPTDMDGASRVRIHSITGYLRDQLQRVEKIARLNILVILGGILFPNTSGNLSSLQYLAFLDPIHDVGKYSWGSVVLAYLYLALCRASIGNVVDICGFIPLLPITLLKF
;
A
#
# COMPACT_ATOMS: atom_id res chain seq x y z
N MET A 1 -17.26 2.84 -20.95
CA MET A 1 -18.35 2.98 -19.96
C MET A 1 -17.75 2.81 -18.59
N GLU A 2 -17.32 3.93 -18.01
CA GLU A 2 -16.73 4.03 -16.68
C GLU A 2 -17.78 3.71 -15.61
N ARG A 3 -17.45 2.83 -14.66
CA ARG A 3 -18.27 2.59 -13.48
C ARG A 3 -17.66 3.32 -12.30
N VAL A 4 -18.29 4.44 -11.99
CA VAL A 4 -18.12 5.24 -10.78
C VAL A 4 -18.23 4.33 -9.56
N VAL A 5 -17.11 4.08 -8.87
CA VAL A 5 -17.13 3.58 -7.50
C VAL A 5 -17.55 4.76 -6.63
N ASN A 6 -18.85 4.84 -6.36
CA ASN A 6 -19.44 5.83 -5.48
C ASN A 6 -18.99 5.49 -4.04
N PRO A 7 -18.23 6.36 -3.34
CA PRO A 7 -17.92 6.13 -1.94
C PRO A 7 -19.22 6.23 -1.15
N GLY A 8 -19.59 5.15 -0.45
CA GLY A 8 -20.71 5.14 0.49
C GLY A 8 -20.57 6.20 1.58
N PRO A 9 -21.66 6.48 2.33
CA PRO A 9 -21.89 7.75 2.99
C PRO A 9 -20.89 8.04 4.12
N ILE A 10 -20.11 9.11 3.93
CA ILE A 10 -19.68 10.16 4.88
C ILE A 10 -18.88 9.77 6.16
N ASP A 11 -18.89 8.53 6.66
CA ASP A 11 -18.19 8.19 7.92
C ASP A 11 -16.85 7.43 7.70
N CYS A 12 -16.75 6.64 6.63
CA CYS A 12 -15.47 6.02 6.24
C CYS A 12 -14.43 7.04 5.79
N THR A 13 -14.89 8.15 5.20
CA THR A 13 -14.03 9.27 4.79
C THR A 13 -13.32 9.90 5.98
N LEU A 14 -14.00 10.02 7.12
CA LEU A 14 -13.44 10.51 8.37
C LEU A 14 -12.36 9.56 8.90
N ILE A 15 -12.60 8.25 8.97
CA ILE A 15 -11.60 7.28 9.44
C ILE A 15 -10.38 7.23 8.50
N LEU A 16 -10.61 7.34 7.18
CA LEU A 16 -9.52 7.43 6.20
C LEU A 16 -8.73 8.74 6.34
N SER A 17 -9.38 9.83 6.75
CA SER A 17 -8.70 11.11 7.04
C SER A 17 -7.85 11.03 8.31
N TYR A 18 -8.37 10.42 9.39
CA TYR A 18 -7.63 10.23 10.65
C TYR A 18 -6.47 9.23 10.53
N SER A 19 -6.54 8.30 9.59
CA SER A 19 -5.42 7.39 9.29
C SER A 19 -4.38 8.01 8.37
N GLU A 20 -4.57 9.25 7.90
CA GLU A 20 -3.70 9.95 6.94
C GLU A 20 -3.58 9.24 5.58
N LEU A 21 -4.44 8.25 5.32
CA LEU A 21 -4.45 7.45 4.08
C LEU A 21 -5.40 8.02 3.02
N TYR A 22 -6.18 9.05 3.33
CA TYR A 22 -7.15 9.63 2.40
C TYR A 22 -6.50 10.08 1.08
N ASN A 23 -5.37 10.79 1.15
CA ASN A 23 -4.66 11.30 -0.02
C ASN A 23 -4.12 10.17 -0.91
N VAL A 24 -3.77 9.03 -0.32
CA VAL A 24 -3.27 7.83 -1.02
C VAL A 24 -4.33 7.24 -1.95
N VAL A 25 -5.61 7.28 -1.55
CA VAL A 25 -6.73 6.76 -2.36
C VAL A 25 -6.87 7.51 -3.67
N CYS A 26 -6.63 8.83 -3.66
CA CYS A 26 -6.66 9.66 -4.86
C CYS A 26 -5.50 9.31 -5.81
N VAL A 27 -4.34 8.98 -5.24
CA VAL A 27 -3.10 8.73 -5.97
C VAL A 27 -3.03 7.34 -6.60
N GLY A 28 -3.64 6.32 -5.97
CA GLY A 28 -3.71 4.96 -6.52
C GLY A 28 -4.44 4.83 -7.87
N ARG A 29 -5.00 5.93 -8.40
CA ARG A 29 -5.67 6.02 -9.70
C ARG A 29 -4.79 6.58 -10.82
N MET A 30 -3.59 7.04 -10.51
CA MET A 30 -2.66 7.56 -11.51
C MET A 30 -2.11 6.42 -12.37
N GLN A 31 -2.15 6.61 -13.68
CA GLN A 31 -1.50 5.71 -14.63
C GLN A 31 -0.07 6.20 -14.88
N TYR A 32 0.89 5.26 -14.87
CA TYR A 32 2.30 5.57 -15.08
C TYR A 32 2.77 5.00 -16.40
N ASP A 33 3.61 5.76 -17.10
CA ASP A 33 4.27 5.28 -18.30
C ASP A 33 5.29 4.21 -17.93
N ARG A 34 5.15 3.01 -18.51
CA ARG A 34 6.08 1.90 -18.30
C ARG A 34 7.50 2.29 -18.74
N ALA A 35 7.65 3.10 -19.79
CA ALA A 35 8.95 3.55 -20.24
C ALA A 35 9.64 4.44 -19.19
N LEU A 36 8.89 5.32 -18.54
CA LEU A 36 9.41 6.15 -17.44
C LEU A 36 9.87 5.27 -16.27
N VAL A 37 9.04 4.32 -15.85
CA VAL A 37 9.37 3.43 -14.74
C VAL A 37 10.63 2.61 -15.05
N THR A 38 10.72 2.03 -16.25
CA THR A 38 11.91 1.29 -16.70
C THR A 38 13.15 2.18 -16.70
N ALA A 39 13.07 3.38 -17.28
CA ALA A 39 14.19 4.31 -17.29
C ALA A 39 14.67 4.65 -15.87
N MET A 40 13.74 4.87 -14.94
CA MET A 40 14.11 5.13 -13.55
C MET A 40 14.79 3.94 -12.87
N VAL A 41 14.33 2.71 -13.14
CA VAL A 41 14.99 1.49 -12.64
C VAL A 41 16.41 1.35 -13.19
N GLU A 42 16.63 1.62 -14.48
CA GLU A 42 17.96 1.54 -15.11
C GLU A 42 18.96 2.56 -14.53
N HIS A 43 18.47 3.71 -14.11
CA HIS A 43 19.28 4.77 -13.51
C HIS A 43 19.41 4.63 -11.99
N TRP A 44 18.74 3.67 -11.36
CA TRP A 44 18.90 3.39 -9.92
C TRP A 44 20.28 2.79 -9.62
N ARG A 45 20.89 3.22 -8.51
CA ARG A 45 22.13 2.66 -7.96
C ARG A 45 21.87 2.11 -6.56
N PRO A 46 21.85 0.78 -6.40
CA PRO A 46 21.62 0.14 -5.10
C PRO A 46 22.64 0.51 -4.03
N GLU A 47 23.85 0.90 -4.41
CA GLU A 47 24.96 1.21 -3.50
C GLU A 47 24.71 2.51 -2.72
N THR A 48 24.08 3.49 -3.37
CA THR A 48 23.82 4.82 -2.81
C THR A 48 22.34 5.08 -2.54
N HIS A 49 21.44 4.20 -3.00
CA HIS A 49 20.00 4.41 -3.00
C HIS A 49 19.58 5.73 -3.67
N CYS A 50 20.23 6.01 -4.80
CA CYS A 50 20.01 7.21 -5.62
C CYS A 50 19.79 6.83 -7.08
N PHE A 51 19.09 7.71 -7.81
CA PHE A 51 19.01 7.73 -9.25
C PHE A 51 20.18 8.56 -9.80
N HIS A 52 20.93 8.01 -10.73
CA HIS A 52 22.01 8.70 -11.44
C HIS A 52 21.47 9.23 -12.75
N LEU A 53 21.03 10.49 -12.78
CA LEU A 53 20.40 11.11 -13.93
C LEU A 53 21.40 12.04 -14.65
N PRO A 54 21.15 12.45 -15.90
CA PRO A 54 22.07 13.33 -16.65
C PRO A 54 22.38 14.66 -15.96
N PHE A 55 21.49 15.11 -15.06
CA PHE A 55 21.60 16.36 -14.30
C PHE A 55 22.08 16.15 -12.85
N GLY A 56 22.46 14.93 -12.46
CA GLY A 56 23.04 14.64 -11.15
C GLY A 56 22.39 13.45 -10.43
N GLU A 57 22.83 13.23 -9.19
CA GLU A 57 22.27 12.21 -8.31
C GLU A 57 21.02 12.74 -7.59
N VAL A 58 19.96 11.94 -7.59
CA VAL A 58 18.66 12.29 -7.00
C VAL A 58 18.15 11.15 -6.15
N THR A 59 17.58 11.45 -5.00
CA THR A 59 16.97 10.45 -4.12
C THR A 59 15.57 10.89 -3.68
N ILE A 60 14.75 9.90 -3.30
CA ILE A 60 13.41 10.12 -2.74
C ILE A 60 13.54 10.12 -1.22
N THR A 61 13.20 11.23 -0.58
CA THR A 61 13.38 11.39 0.86
C THR A 61 12.07 11.14 1.60
N LEU A 62 12.16 10.92 2.91
CA LEU A 62 10.98 10.87 3.78
C LEU A 62 10.18 12.18 3.72
N GLN A 63 10.85 13.32 3.54
CA GLN A 63 10.18 14.61 3.38
C GLN A 63 9.33 14.64 2.11
N ASP A 64 9.80 14.11 0.99
CA ASP A 64 9.00 14.01 -0.24
C ASP A 64 7.73 13.17 -0.01
N VAL A 65 7.88 12.04 0.71
CA VAL A 65 6.76 11.15 1.06
C VAL A 65 5.71 11.88 1.90
N GLN A 66 6.14 12.60 2.94
CA GLN A 66 5.24 13.34 3.82
C GLN A 66 4.58 14.51 3.10
N VAL A 67 5.34 15.33 2.36
CA VAL A 67 4.83 16.55 1.73
C VAL A 67 3.86 16.22 0.59
N LEU A 68 4.17 15.21 -0.23
CA LEU A 68 3.41 14.93 -1.45
C LEU A 68 2.23 13.99 -1.23
N PHE A 69 2.32 13.09 -0.25
CA PHE A 69 1.29 12.10 0.01
C PHE A 69 0.65 12.20 1.39
N GLY A 70 1.16 13.06 2.28
CA GLY A 70 0.64 13.22 3.64
C GLY A 70 0.86 12.00 4.53
N LEU A 71 1.76 11.09 4.15
CA LEU A 71 2.04 9.89 4.94
C LEU A 71 2.94 10.22 6.12
N ARG A 72 2.55 9.78 7.32
CA ARG A 72 3.36 9.90 8.55
C ARG A 72 4.75 9.26 8.41
N ILE A 73 5.78 9.99 8.83
CA ILE A 73 7.19 9.53 8.82
C ILE A 73 7.79 9.41 10.23
N ASP A 74 7.21 10.08 11.21
CA ASP A 74 7.63 10.18 12.62
C ASP A 74 6.76 9.31 13.56
N GLY A 75 6.18 8.25 13.02
CA GLY A 75 5.30 7.34 13.74
C GLY A 75 5.96 6.06 14.28
N ASP A 76 5.14 5.18 14.85
CA ASP A 76 5.54 3.87 15.36
C ASP A 76 6.07 2.96 14.23
N VAL A 77 7.07 2.14 14.55
CA VAL A 77 7.71 1.26 13.57
C VAL A 77 6.81 0.07 13.22
N VAL A 78 6.68 -0.23 11.92
CA VAL A 78 5.87 -1.34 11.42
C VAL A 78 6.76 -2.56 11.12
N TYR A 79 6.69 -3.59 11.97
CA TYR A 79 7.38 -4.86 11.75
C TYR A 79 6.42 -5.94 11.23
N MET A 80 6.33 -6.13 9.91
CA MET A 80 5.42 -7.13 9.33
C MET A 80 5.78 -8.59 9.69
N GLN A 81 7.07 -8.86 9.92
CA GLN A 81 7.57 -10.21 10.15
C GLN A 81 7.17 -10.75 11.53
N ASP A 82 7.06 -9.89 12.54
CA ASP A 82 6.60 -10.25 13.88
C ASP A 82 5.11 -10.60 13.91
N ALA A 83 4.30 -9.84 13.17
CA ALA A 83 2.87 -10.13 13.01
C ALA A 83 2.64 -11.53 12.40
N ALA A 84 3.43 -11.89 11.38
CA ALA A 84 3.37 -13.17 10.68
C ALA A 84 3.63 -14.40 11.56
N GLN A 85 4.41 -14.25 12.64
CA GLN A 85 4.77 -15.34 13.56
C GLN A 85 3.77 -15.50 14.69
N ARG A 86 3.15 -14.41 15.15
CA ARG A 86 2.30 -14.39 16.35
C ARG A 86 0.83 -14.69 16.06
N ILE A 87 0.37 -14.42 14.83
CA ILE A 87 -1.06 -14.42 14.50
C ILE A 87 -1.35 -15.45 13.41
N ARG A 88 -2.02 -16.55 13.78
CA ARG A 88 -2.70 -17.49 12.87
C ARG A 88 -3.93 -18.10 13.56
N PRO A 89 -5.02 -18.39 12.81
CA PRO A 89 -5.19 -18.25 11.36
C PRO A 89 -5.67 -16.86 10.92
N TRP A 90 -5.04 -16.29 9.88
CA TRP A 90 -5.37 -14.95 9.36
C TRP A 90 -6.80 -14.80 8.84
N ARG A 91 -7.36 -15.86 8.24
CA ARG A 91 -8.75 -15.88 7.76
C ARG A 91 -9.74 -15.66 8.90
N THR A 92 -9.54 -16.37 10.01
CA THR A 92 -10.38 -16.24 11.20
C THR A 92 -10.25 -14.86 11.82
N LEU A 93 -9.05 -14.28 11.83
CA LEU A 93 -8.86 -12.90 12.29
C LEU A 93 -9.60 -11.89 11.39
N LEU A 94 -9.53 -12.06 10.07
CA LEU A 94 -10.28 -11.22 9.13
C LEU A 94 -11.78 -11.28 9.42
N GLU A 95 -12.33 -12.47 9.54
CA GLU A 95 -13.75 -12.71 9.86
C GLU A 95 -14.13 -12.07 11.21
N THR A 96 -13.26 -12.20 12.22
CA THR A 96 -13.49 -11.65 13.55
C THR A 96 -13.53 -10.12 13.53
N LEU A 97 -12.52 -9.49 12.92
CA LEU A 97 -12.37 -8.04 12.91
C LEU A 97 -13.32 -7.33 11.96
N THR A 98 -13.68 -7.99 10.85
CA THR A 98 -14.41 -7.33 9.74
C THR A 98 -15.74 -7.98 9.41
N GLY A 99 -16.03 -9.19 9.88
CA GLY A 99 -17.20 -9.98 9.47
C GLY A 99 -17.09 -10.56 8.05
N CYS A 100 -16.00 -10.27 7.32
CA CYS A 100 -15.79 -10.73 5.95
C CYS A 100 -15.37 -12.20 5.94
N ALA A 101 -16.31 -13.08 5.58
CA ALA A 101 -16.04 -14.50 5.34
C ALA A 101 -15.53 -14.69 3.92
N ILE A 102 -14.31 -15.21 3.79
CA ILE A 102 -13.65 -15.39 2.49
C ILE A 102 -13.49 -16.87 2.19
N ALA A 103 -13.91 -17.27 1.00
CA ALA A 103 -13.78 -18.64 0.53
C ALA A 103 -12.30 -19.07 0.48
N PRO A 104 -11.96 -20.32 0.83
CA PRO A 104 -10.59 -20.82 0.73
C PRO A 104 -9.99 -20.68 -0.68
N THR A 105 -10.83 -20.75 -1.71
CA THR A 105 -10.45 -20.58 -3.12
C THR A 105 -9.92 -19.18 -3.45
N ASP A 106 -10.29 -18.18 -2.65
CA ASP A 106 -9.90 -16.77 -2.79
C ASP A 106 -8.63 -16.41 -2.03
N MET A 107 -8.07 -17.39 -1.33
CA MET A 107 -6.78 -17.27 -0.67
C MET A 107 -5.65 -17.79 -1.55
N ASP A 108 -4.52 -17.09 -1.49
CA ASP A 108 -3.22 -17.60 -1.93
C ASP A 108 -2.39 -17.92 -0.67
N GLY A 109 -2.12 -19.21 -0.48
CA GLY A 109 -1.55 -19.71 0.76
C GLY A 109 -2.37 -19.35 2.01
N ALA A 110 -1.69 -19.11 3.13
CA ALA A 110 -2.33 -18.93 4.44
C ALA A 110 -2.50 -17.47 4.89
N SER A 111 -2.01 -16.50 4.12
CA SER A 111 -2.00 -15.09 4.53
C SER A 111 -2.21 -14.09 3.40
N ARG A 112 -2.58 -14.52 2.20
CA ARG A 112 -2.90 -13.60 1.10
C ARG A 112 -4.30 -13.86 0.59
N VAL A 113 -4.94 -12.79 0.15
CA VAL A 113 -6.32 -12.83 -0.32
C VAL A 113 -6.49 -11.98 -1.55
N ARG A 114 -7.37 -12.39 -2.46
CA ARG A 114 -7.68 -11.58 -3.63
C ARG A 114 -8.42 -10.30 -3.24
N ILE A 115 -7.93 -9.17 -3.72
CA ILE A 115 -8.52 -7.84 -3.48
C ILE A 115 -9.97 -7.81 -3.96
N HIS A 116 -10.27 -8.44 -5.10
CA HIS A 116 -11.62 -8.45 -5.64
C HIS A 116 -12.64 -9.08 -4.67
N SER A 117 -12.26 -10.13 -3.94
CA SER A 117 -13.11 -10.79 -2.94
C SER A 117 -13.47 -9.85 -1.79
N ILE A 118 -12.50 -9.05 -1.32
CA ILE A 118 -12.75 -8.01 -0.30
C ILE A 118 -13.64 -6.91 -0.87
N THR A 119 -13.36 -6.42 -2.08
CA THR A 119 -14.15 -5.32 -2.68
C THR A 119 -15.59 -5.73 -3.04
N GLY A 120 -15.81 -7.01 -3.38
CA GLY A 120 -17.13 -7.57 -3.57
C GLY A 120 -17.93 -7.52 -2.27
N TYR A 121 -17.34 -8.01 -1.17
CA TYR A 121 -17.97 -7.95 0.15
C TYR A 121 -18.28 -6.52 0.61
N LEU A 122 -17.37 -5.57 0.36
CA LEU A 122 -17.58 -4.15 0.69
C LEU A 122 -18.81 -3.55 -0.02
N ARG A 123 -19.16 -4.01 -1.21
CA ARG A 123 -20.32 -3.51 -1.96
C ARG A 123 -21.64 -3.91 -1.30
N ASP A 124 -21.67 -5.04 -0.61
CA ASP A 124 -22.87 -5.66 -0.07
C ASP A 124 -23.12 -5.29 1.41
N GLN A 125 -22.25 -4.51 2.04
CA GLN A 125 -22.31 -4.17 3.46
C GLN A 125 -22.47 -2.66 3.69
N LEU A 126 -23.53 -2.25 4.39
CA LEU A 126 -23.82 -0.85 4.70
C LEU A 126 -23.79 -0.48 6.19
N GLN A 127 -23.65 -1.44 7.11
CA GLN A 127 -24.19 -1.26 8.46
C GLN A 127 -23.17 -1.05 9.59
N ARG A 128 -21.85 -1.22 9.38
CA ARG A 128 -20.85 -1.02 10.46
C ARG A 128 -19.55 -0.36 9.96
N VAL A 129 -19.43 0.93 10.27
CA VAL A 129 -18.39 1.84 9.77
C VAL A 129 -16.97 1.34 10.08
N GLU A 130 -16.68 0.89 11.30
CA GLU A 130 -15.32 0.41 11.63
C GLU A 130 -14.90 -0.84 10.84
N LYS A 131 -15.83 -1.77 10.60
CA LYS A 131 -15.54 -3.00 9.85
C LYS A 131 -15.22 -2.66 8.40
N ILE A 132 -16.01 -1.76 7.82
CA ILE A 132 -15.81 -1.23 6.47
C ILE A 132 -14.49 -0.46 6.40
N ALA A 133 -14.14 0.33 7.41
CA ALA A 133 -12.87 1.04 7.47
C ALA A 133 -11.66 0.08 7.52
N ARG A 134 -11.71 -0.97 8.35
CA ARG A 134 -10.65 -2.00 8.38
C ARG A 134 -10.43 -2.63 7.01
N LEU A 135 -11.51 -2.98 6.31
CA LEU A 135 -11.42 -3.56 4.95
C LEU A 135 -10.89 -2.55 3.93
N ASN A 136 -11.30 -1.29 3.98
CA ASN A 136 -10.77 -0.25 3.10
C ASN A 136 -9.26 -0.03 3.33
N ILE A 137 -8.83 0.09 4.59
CA ILE A 137 -7.42 0.24 4.93
C ILE A 137 -6.62 -0.98 4.47
N LEU A 138 -7.14 -2.20 4.66
CA LEU A 138 -6.50 -3.43 4.18
C LEU A 138 -6.30 -3.44 2.64
N VAL A 139 -7.29 -2.93 1.90
CA VAL A 139 -7.19 -2.77 0.43
C VAL A 139 -6.21 -1.67 0.05
N ILE A 140 -6.19 -0.54 0.77
CA ILE A 140 -5.24 0.56 0.53
C ILE A 140 -3.79 0.09 0.79
N LEU A 141 -3.56 -0.61 1.90
CA LEU A 141 -2.24 -1.12 2.26
C LEU A 141 -1.74 -2.11 1.22
N GLY A 142 -2.51 -3.15 0.88
CA GLY A 142 -2.04 -4.18 -0.05
C GLY A 142 -2.19 -3.85 -1.54
N GLY A 143 -3.06 -2.91 -1.90
CA GLY A 143 -3.34 -2.57 -3.29
C GLY A 143 -2.67 -1.30 -3.77
N ILE A 144 -2.39 -0.35 -2.87
CA ILE A 144 -1.83 0.97 -3.23
C ILE A 144 -0.46 1.18 -2.62
N LEU A 145 -0.30 1.02 -1.29
CA LEU A 145 0.97 1.32 -0.61
C LEU A 145 2.02 0.23 -0.79
N PHE A 146 1.60 -1.02 -0.73
CA PHE A 146 2.45 -2.20 -0.83
C PHE A 146 1.94 -3.18 -1.90
N PRO A 147 1.68 -2.73 -3.14
CA PRO A 147 1.24 -3.61 -4.20
C PRO A 147 2.33 -4.63 -4.47
N ASN A 148 1.94 -5.88 -4.63
CA ASN A 148 2.82 -6.93 -5.10
C ASN A 148 2.76 -7.03 -6.63
N THR A 149 3.66 -7.83 -7.20
CA THR A 149 3.71 -8.08 -8.65
C THR A 149 2.47 -8.81 -9.19
N SER A 150 1.64 -9.42 -8.33
CA SER A 150 0.40 -10.07 -8.79
C SER A 150 -0.72 -9.06 -9.06
N GLY A 151 -0.61 -7.84 -8.54
CA GLY A 151 -1.56 -6.73 -8.73
C GLY A 151 -2.97 -6.98 -8.14
N ASN A 152 -3.24 -8.17 -7.62
CA ASN A 152 -4.58 -8.61 -7.24
C ASN A 152 -4.63 -9.28 -5.86
N LEU A 153 -3.50 -9.48 -5.18
CA LEU A 153 -3.43 -10.09 -3.85
C LEU A 153 -3.07 -9.05 -2.80
N SER A 154 -3.75 -9.06 -1.65
CA SER A 154 -3.38 -8.30 -0.46
C SER A 154 -2.94 -9.25 0.66
N SER A 155 -1.93 -8.83 1.44
CA SER A 155 -1.47 -9.57 2.61
C SER A 155 -2.42 -9.36 3.79
N LEU A 156 -2.92 -10.44 4.38
CA LEU A 156 -3.72 -10.37 5.60
C LEU A 156 -2.88 -9.99 6.83
N GLN A 157 -1.54 -9.98 6.73
CA GLN A 157 -0.67 -9.57 7.84
C GLN A 157 -0.91 -8.12 8.26
N TYR A 158 -1.44 -7.29 7.36
CA TYR A 158 -1.83 -5.91 7.68
C TYR A 158 -2.90 -5.85 8.78
N LEU A 159 -3.72 -6.89 8.96
CA LEU A 159 -4.73 -6.95 10.02
C LEU A 159 -4.15 -6.77 11.41
N ALA A 160 -2.88 -7.14 11.63
CA ALA A 160 -2.19 -6.95 12.90
C ALA A 160 -2.07 -5.47 13.31
N PHE A 161 -2.12 -4.55 12.35
CA PHE A 161 -2.03 -3.11 12.59
C PHE A 161 -3.41 -2.43 12.59
N LEU A 162 -4.48 -3.19 12.37
CA LEU A 162 -5.87 -2.69 12.32
C LEU A 162 -6.65 -2.99 13.61
N ASP A 163 -5.97 -3.53 14.62
CA ASP A 163 -6.53 -3.80 15.94
C ASP A 163 -5.58 -3.30 17.06
N PRO A 164 -5.89 -2.15 17.69
CA PRO A 164 -7.07 -1.33 17.45
C PRO A 164 -6.94 -0.42 16.22
N ILE A 165 -8.06 -0.16 15.53
CA ILE A 165 -8.07 0.66 14.30
C ILE A 165 -7.61 2.11 14.50
N HIS A 166 -7.74 2.65 15.72
CA HIS A 166 -7.33 4.03 16.02
C HIS A 166 -5.81 4.22 16.01
N ASP A 167 -5.03 3.14 16.10
CA ASP A 167 -3.57 3.21 16.05
C ASP A 167 -3.03 3.28 14.63
N VAL A 168 -3.86 3.04 13.61
CA VAL A 168 -3.43 3.05 12.20
C VAL A 168 -2.73 4.35 11.84
N GLY A 169 -3.25 5.50 12.27
CA GLY A 169 -2.64 6.80 11.98
C GLY A 169 -1.35 7.08 12.76
N LYS A 170 -0.99 6.27 13.75
CA LYS A 170 0.23 6.46 14.55
C LYS A 170 1.47 5.83 13.92
N TYR A 171 1.29 4.87 13.01
CA TYR A 171 2.40 4.18 12.39
C TYR A 171 3.13 5.04 11.34
N SER A 172 4.43 4.82 11.21
CA SER A 172 5.29 5.48 10.21
C SER A 172 5.11 4.86 8.81
N TRP A 173 3.89 4.93 8.26
CA TRP A 173 3.59 4.36 6.95
C TRP A 173 4.48 4.92 5.84
N GLY A 174 4.84 6.20 5.90
CA GLY A 174 5.71 6.84 4.93
C GLY A 174 7.11 6.22 4.89
N SER A 175 7.69 5.91 6.05
CA SER A 175 9.00 5.25 6.12
C SER A 175 8.96 3.83 5.56
N VAL A 176 7.90 3.09 5.86
CA VAL A 176 7.75 1.71 5.39
C VAL A 176 7.53 1.69 3.87
N VAL A 177 6.73 2.62 3.34
CA VAL A 177 6.48 2.77 1.91
C VAL A 177 7.77 3.10 1.16
N LEU A 178 8.57 4.04 1.67
CA LEU A 178 9.85 4.40 1.06
C LEU A 178 10.83 3.22 1.09
N ALA A 179 10.99 2.55 2.24
CA ALA A 179 11.84 1.38 2.37
C ALA A 179 11.41 0.24 1.44
N TYR A 180 10.10 0.02 1.31
CA TYR A 180 9.56 -0.99 0.40
C TYR A 180 9.85 -0.66 -1.07
N LEU A 181 9.71 0.60 -1.47
CA LEU A 181 10.05 1.06 -2.81
C LEU A 181 11.55 0.91 -3.10
N TYR A 182 12.41 1.28 -2.14
CA TYR A 182 13.87 1.15 -2.29
C TYR A 182 14.28 -0.30 -2.46
N LEU A 183 13.70 -1.20 -1.68
CA LEU A 183 13.92 -2.63 -1.83
C LEU A 183 13.47 -3.14 -3.20
N ALA A 184 12.32 -2.66 -3.70
CA ALA A 184 11.82 -3.03 -5.02
C ALA A 184 12.74 -2.52 -6.14
N LEU A 185 13.21 -1.27 -6.06
CA LEU A 185 14.16 -0.69 -7.00
C LEU A 185 15.50 -1.44 -7.00
N CYS A 186 16.07 -1.74 -5.83
CA CYS A 186 17.31 -2.52 -5.74
C CYS A 186 17.16 -3.91 -6.36
N ARG A 187 16.03 -4.58 -6.16
CA ARG A 187 15.77 -5.89 -6.78
C ARG A 187 15.61 -5.79 -8.29
N ALA A 188 14.91 -4.76 -8.76
CA ALA A 188 14.67 -4.54 -10.17
C ALA A 188 15.93 -4.11 -10.93
N SER A 189 16.88 -3.41 -10.29
CA SER A 189 18.13 -2.98 -10.93
C SER A 189 19.19 -4.09 -11.02
N ILE A 190 19.10 -5.13 -10.18
CA ILE A 190 20.08 -6.24 -10.14
C ILE A 190 19.67 -7.40 -11.07
N GLY A 191 18.38 -7.57 -11.38
CA GLY A 191 17.87 -8.67 -12.19
C GLY A 191 17.05 -8.21 -13.41
N ASN A 192 16.81 -9.12 -14.36
CA ASN A 192 15.86 -8.93 -15.47
C ASN A 192 14.41 -9.01 -14.98
N VAL A 193 14.01 -8.16 -14.03
CA VAL A 193 12.65 -8.14 -13.49
C VAL A 193 11.74 -7.35 -14.44
N VAL A 194 10.66 -7.98 -14.90
CA VAL A 194 9.74 -7.43 -15.91
C VAL A 194 8.77 -6.39 -15.33
N ASP A 195 8.51 -6.45 -14.02
CA ASP A 195 7.58 -5.57 -13.30
C ASP A 195 8.12 -5.17 -11.92
N ILE A 196 8.03 -3.89 -11.58
CA ILE A 196 8.37 -3.35 -10.26
C ILE A 196 7.13 -3.26 -9.37
N CYS A 197 7.30 -3.57 -8.08
CA CYS A 197 6.27 -3.46 -7.07
C CYS A 197 6.52 -2.25 -6.14
N GLY A 198 5.53 -1.87 -5.32
CA GLY A 198 5.62 -0.72 -4.42
C GLY A 198 4.90 0.54 -4.89
N PHE A 199 5.08 1.63 -4.14
CA PHE A 199 4.35 2.89 -4.36
C PHE A 199 5.01 3.73 -5.47
N ILE A 200 4.82 3.29 -6.72
CA ILE A 200 5.27 3.92 -7.96
C ILE A 200 4.97 5.43 -8.09
N PRO A 201 3.89 6.00 -7.51
CA PRO A 201 3.71 7.45 -7.47
C PRO A 201 4.91 8.27 -6.97
N LEU A 202 5.80 7.67 -6.19
CA LEU A 202 7.03 8.33 -5.72
C LEU A 202 8.09 8.52 -6.80
N LEU A 203 8.04 7.76 -7.90
CA LEU A 203 9.06 7.78 -8.94
C LEU A 203 9.08 9.11 -9.72
N PRO A 204 7.97 9.62 -10.28
CA PRO A 204 7.99 10.86 -11.07
C PRO A 204 8.46 12.11 -10.30
N ILE A 205 8.43 12.07 -8.96
CA ILE A 205 8.80 13.20 -8.09
C ILE A 205 10.28 13.54 -8.23
N THR A 206 11.13 12.56 -8.52
CA THR A 206 12.57 12.81 -8.71
C THR A 206 12.83 13.76 -9.89
N LEU A 207 11.93 13.77 -10.88
CA LEU A 207 11.98 14.66 -12.04
C LEU A 207 11.44 16.07 -11.76
N LEU A 208 10.63 16.25 -10.70
CA LEU A 208 10.07 17.55 -10.31
C LEU A 208 11.04 18.41 -9.49
N LYS A 209 12.21 17.86 -9.13
CA LYS A 209 13.24 18.56 -8.35
C LYS A 209 14.18 19.42 -9.22
N PHE A 210 13.89 19.57 -10.51
CA PHE A 210 14.70 20.29 -11.51
C PHE A 210 13.85 21.26 -12.32
#